data_AF-A0AAN6BZ06-F1
#
_entry.id   AF-A0AAN6BZ06-F1
#
_cell.length_a   1.000
_cell.length_b   1.000
_cell.length_c   1.000
_cell.angle_alpha   90.00
_cell.angle_beta   90.00
_cell.angle_gamma   90.00
#
_symmetry.space_group_name_H-M   'P 1'
#
loop_
_entity.id
_entity.type
_entity.pdbx_description
1 polymer ?
#
loop_
_entity_poly.entity_id
_entity_poly.type
_entity_poly.pdbx_seq_one_letter_code
_entity_poly.pdbx_strand_id
1 'polypeptide(L)'
;MPTRAGHPSDNNDARTPSGPDERSLFAPKYLGIPGKRDVNVRKYCSWHCSKNDNNIWKMEYEKACELTLDEGLDLKQIRLDQDDQFFVDKGFKKGIAKR
;
A
#
# COMPACT_ATOMS: atom_id res chain seq x y z
N MET A 1 -45.87 -54.48 -21.70
CA MET A 1 -46.68 -54.28 -20.48
C MET A 1 -45.73 -54.15 -19.28
N PRO A 2 -46.06 -53.32 -18.27
CA PRO A 2 -45.21 -52.33 -17.56
C PRO A 2 -44.30 -52.95 -16.47
N THR A 3 -43.28 -52.29 -15.89
CA THR A 3 -43.41 -51.21 -14.88
C THR A 3 -42.08 -50.52 -14.57
N ARG A 4 -42.21 -49.20 -14.40
CA ARG A 4 -41.29 -48.16 -13.93
C ARG A 4 -40.86 -48.33 -12.46
N ALA A 5 -39.59 -47.99 -12.18
CA ALA A 5 -39.10 -47.12 -11.08
C ALA A 5 -37.82 -47.66 -10.43
N GLY A 6 -36.79 -46.83 -10.40
CA GLY A 6 -35.57 -47.06 -9.63
C GLY A 6 -34.53 -45.99 -9.92
N HIS A 7 -34.72 -44.78 -9.40
CA HIS A 7 -33.60 -43.85 -9.17
C HIS A 7 -32.82 -44.36 -7.96
N PRO A 8 -31.49 -44.27 -8.02
CA PRO A 8 -30.75 -43.77 -6.88
C PRO A 8 -29.90 -42.55 -7.27
N SER A 9 -29.83 -41.65 -6.30
CA SER A 9 -29.09 -40.41 -6.28
C SER A 9 -27.59 -40.66 -6.08
N ASP A 10 -26.84 -39.62 -6.43
CA ASP A 10 -25.49 -39.29 -5.97
C ASP A 10 -24.32 -39.98 -6.67
N ASN A 11 -23.58 -39.21 -7.47
CA ASN A 11 -22.22 -38.85 -7.09
C ASN A 11 -21.77 -37.60 -7.84
N ASN A 12 -21.45 -36.58 -7.04
CA ASN A 12 -20.77 -35.37 -7.45
C ASN A 12 -19.30 -35.72 -7.73
N ASP A 13 -18.85 -35.52 -8.96
CA ASP A 13 -17.41 -35.52 -9.24
C ASP A 13 -16.95 -34.19 -9.84
N ALA A 14 -16.06 -33.59 -9.04
CA ALA A 14 -15.01 -32.64 -9.35
C ALA A 14 -15.22 -31.71 -10.56
N ARG A 15 -15.55 -30.43 -10.34
CA ARG A 15 -14.64 -29.37 -9.85
C ARG A 15 -13.55 -28.97 -10.87
N THR A 16 -13.84 -27.80 -11.47
CA THR A 16 -12.92 -26.70 -11.75
C THR A 16 -12.08 -26.77 -13.03
N PRO A 17 -12.40 -25.93 -14.04
CA PRO A 17 -11.37 -25.35 -14.88
C PRO A 17 -10.53 -24.43 -13.99
N SER A 18 -9.39 -24.92 -13.50
CA SER A 18 -8.36 -24.07 -12.90
C SER A 18 -7.67 -23.31 -14.02
N GLY A 19 -8.38 -22.30 -14.55
CA GLY A 19 -7.69 -21.15 -15.12
C GLY A 19 -7.07 -20.38 -13.96
N PRO A 20 -5.78 -19.99 -14.02
CA PRO A 20 -5.28 -19.03 -13.07
C PRO A 20 -6.15 -17.77 -13.20
N ASP A 21 -6.74 -17.33 -12.09
CA ASP A 21 -7.47 -16.08 -11.98
C ASP A 21 -6.56 -14.93 -12.46
N GLU A 22 -6.64 -14.58 -13.74
CA GLU A 22 -6.06 -13.38 -14.36
C GLU A 22 -6.76 -12.09 -13.87
N ARG A 23 -7.28 -12.08 -12.64
CA ARG A 23 -8.00 -10.94 -12.07
C ARG A 23 -7.25 -10.17 -11.01
N SER A 24 -5.94 -10.40 -10.83
CA SER A 24 -5.17 -9.61 -9.87
C SER A 24 -3.79 -9.18 -10.35
N LEU A 25 -3.68 -8.73 -11.60
CA LEU A 25 -2.49 -7.99 -12.05
C LEU A 25 -2.55 -6.47 -11.70
N PHE A 26 -3.68 -5.99 -11.16
CA PHE A 26 -3.90 -4.56 -10.87
C PHE A 26 -4.51 -4.28 -9.49
N ALA A 27 -4.29 -5.14 -8.49
CA ALA A 27 -4.48 -4.68 -7.11
C ALA A 27 -3.27 -3.80 -6.77
N PRO A 28 -3.41 -2.46 -6.62
CA PRO A 28 -2.29 -1.63 -6.23
C PRO A 28 -1.83 -2.16 -4.87
N LYS A 29 -0.61 -2.73 -4.83
CA LYS A 29 -0.03 -3.48 -3.71
C LYS A 29 -0.40 -2.78 -2.41
N TYR A 30 -1.47 -3.24 -1.76
CA TYR A 30 -1.93 -2.62 -0.53
C TYR A 30 -0.83 -2.86 0.47
N LEU A 31 -0.19 -1.79 0.96
CA LEU A 31 0.95 -1.91 1.86
C LEU A 31 0.58 -2.53 3.21
N GLY A 32 -0.70 -2.85 3.45
CA GLY A 32 -1.12 -3.50 4.68
C GLY A 32 -0.99 -2.62 5.91
N ILE A 33 -0.75 -1.31 5.75
CA ILE A 33 -0.48 -0.41 6.88
C ILE A 33 -1.81 -0.15 7.61
N PRO A 34 -1.99 -0.69 8.82
CA PRO A 34 -3.22 -0.51 9.56
C PRO A 34 -3.35 0.94 10.06
N GLY A 35 -4.59 1.37 10.33
CA GLY A 35 -4.88 2.68 10.89
C GLY A 35 -5.10 3.79 9.85
N LYS A 36 -5.23 5.04 10.36
CA LYS A 36 -5.51 6.22 9.53
C LYS A 36 -4.27 6.69 8.78
N ARG A 37 -4.43 7.12 7.54
CA ARG A 37 -3.34 7.49 6.62
C ARG A 37 -2.50 8.65 7.13
N ASP A 38 -3.15 9.74 7.53
CA ASP A 38 -2.54 10.93 8.09
C ASP A 38 -1.76 10.63 9.39
N VAL A 39 -2.34 9.79 10.26
CA VAL A 39 -1.68 9.32 11.48
C VAL A 39 -0.43 8.50 11.16
N ASN A 40 -0.49 7.67 10.13
CA ASN A 40 0.65 6.85 9.72
C ASN A 40 1.78 7.71 9.12
N VAL A 41 1.46 8.74 8.35
CA VAL A 41 2.44 9.72 7.85
C VAL A 41 3.16 10.41 9.02
N ARG A 42 2.42 10.89 10.03
CA ARG A 42 3.02 11.50 11.23
C ARG A 42 3.93 10.53 12.00
N LYS A 43 3.48 9.29 12.21
CA LYS A 43 4.30 8.25 12.87
C LYS A 43 5.59 7.96 12.11
N TYR A 44 5.52 7.93 10.78
CA TYR A 44 6.68 7.70 9.94
C TYR A 44 7.69 8.85 10.03
N CYS A 45 7.20 10.09 10.03
CA CYS A 45 8.04 11.26 10.30
C CYS A 45 8.72 11.16 11.68
N SER A 46 7.97 10.86 12.75
CA SER A 46 8.54 10.71 14.08
C SER A 46 9.62 9.62 14.14
N TRP A 47 9.42 8.51 13.42
CA TRP A 47 10.43 7.46 13.30
C TRP A 47 11.69 7.95 12.60
N HIS A 48 11.58 8.69 11.48
CA HIS A 48 12.75 9.29 10.83
C HIS A 48 13.49 10.25 11.75
N CYS A 49 12.78 11.12 12.46
CA CYS A 49 13.39 12.03 13.44
C CYS A 49 14.10 11.27 14.56
N SER A 50 13.57 10.11 15.01
CA SER A 50 14.22 9.29 16.04
C SER A 50 15.47 8.53 15.54
N LYS A 51 15.73 8.50 14.23
CA LYS A 51 16.92 7.83 13.64
C LYS A 51 18.08 8.78 13.38
N ASN A 52 17.90 10.07 13.62
CA ASN A 52 18.91 11.09 13.35
C ASN A 52 19.15 11.90 14.61
N ASP A 53 20.39 12.34 14.86
CA ASP A 53 20.69 13.33 15.92
C ASP A 53 20.82 14.75 15.36
N ASN A 54 20.94 14.88 14.03
CA ASN A 54 21.04 16.16 13.37
C ASN A 54 19.68 16.90 13.39
N ASN A 55 19.60 17.96 14.18
CA ASN A 55 18.38 18.76 14.31
C ASN A 55 17.93 19.42 13.00
N ILE A 56 18.85 19.75 12.09
CA ILE A 56 18.49 20.30 10.78
C ILE A 56 17.75 19.24 9.95
N TRP A 57 18.23 18.00 9.97
CA TRP A 57 17.57 16.91 9.25
C TRP A 57 16.21 16.56 9.85
N LYS A 58 16.08 16.59 11.19
CA LYS A 58 14.77 16.41 11.85
C LYS A 58 13.76 17.45 11.39
N MET A 59 14.14 18.73 11.39
CA MET A 59 13.27 19.81 10.89
C MET A 59 12.93 19.63 9.40
N GLU A 60 13.84 19.12 8.58
CA GLU A 60 13.55 18.81 7.18
C GLU A 60 12.55 17.65 7.04
N TYR A 61 12.67 16.58 7.84
CA TYR A 61 11.66 15.51 7.85
C TYR A 61 10.29 16.00 8.32
N GLU A 62 10.25 16.87 9.33
CA GLU A 62 9.00 17.48 9.81
C GLU A 62 8.33 18.32 8.72
N LYS A 63 9.08 19.18 8.03
CA LYS A 63 8.57 19.96 6.90
C LYS A 63 8.10 19.07 5.74
N ALA A 64 8.84 18.00 5.44
CA ALA A 64 8.43 17.05 4.39
C ALA A 64 7.13 16.33 4.78
N CYS A 65 6.96 16.01 6.06
CA CYS A 65 5.72 15.44 6.59
C CYS A 65 4.54 16.40 6.48
N GLU A 66 4.73 17.69 6.81
CA GLU A 66 3.70 18.71 6.64
C GLU A 66 3.29 18.85 5.18
N LEU A 67 4.25 19.01 4.27
CA LEU A 67 3.99 19.07 2.83
C LEU A 67 3.23 17.82 2.32
N THR A 68 3.63 16.64 2.77
CA THR A 68 2.96 15.38 2.41
C THR A 68 1.49 15.39 2.83
N LEU A 69 1.19 15.85 4.04
CA LEU A 69 -0.18 15.93 4.55
C LEU A 69 -1.00 17.01 3.82
N ASP A 70 -0.40 18.16 3.54
CA ASP A 70 -1.04 19.26 2.81
C ASP A 70 -1.44 18.85 1.39
N GLU A 71 -0.61 18.06 0.72
CA GLU A 71 -0.86 17.52 -0.62
C GLU A 71 -1.76 16.26 -0.58
N GLY A 72 -2.20 15.83 0.61
CA GLY A 72 -3.09 14.69 0.80
C GLY A 72 -2.46 13.34 0.48
N LEU A 73 -1.13 13.25 0.48
CA LEU A 73 -0.38 12.04 0.16
C LEU A 73 -0.32 11.09 1.37
N ASP A 74 -0.48 9.80 1.12
CA ASP A 74 -0.26 8.75 2.11
C ASP A 74 1.04 7.96 1.88
N LEU A 75 1.46 7.17 2.88
CA LEU A 75 2.68 6.36 2.80
C LEU A 75 2.68 5.36 1.63
N LYS A 76 1.51 4.95 1.13
CA LYS A 76 1.41 4.05 -0.01
C LYS A 76 1.71 4.80 -1.30
N GLN A 77 1.18 6.01 -1.47
CA GLN A 77 1.47 6.85 -2.63
C GLN A 77 2.95 7.23 -2.67
N ILE A 78 3.50 7.75 -1.56
CA ILE A 78 4.93 8.11 -1.47
C ILE A 78 5.82 6.91 -1.82
N ARG A 79 5.48 5.72 -1.34
CA ARG A 79 6.27 4.51 -1.59
C ARG A 79 6.13 3.95 -3.00
N LEU A 80 4.96 4.08 -3.62
CA LEU A 80 4.69 3.53 -4.96
C LEU A 80 5.20 4.48 -6.05
N ASP A 81 4.95 5.77 -5.89
CA ASP A 81 5.32 6.76 -6.89
C ASP A 81 6.83 7.06 -6.83
N GLN A 82 7.43 6.96 -5.64
CA GLN A 82 8.87 7.23 -5.38
C GLN A 82 9.35 8.51 -6.09
N ASP A 83 8.49 9.52 -6.12
CA ASP A 83 8.79 10.79 -6.78
C ASP A 83 9.67 11.64 -5.85
N ASP A 84 10.94 11.26 -5.76
CA ASP A 84 11.93 12.03 -5.02
C ASP A 84 12.05 13.46 -5.60
N GLN A 85 11.76 13.63 -6.90
CA GLN A 85 11.92 14.91 -7.60
C GLN A 85 10.89 15.93 -7.12
N PHE A 86 9.66 15.49 -6.82
CA PHE A 86 8.65 16.33 -6.19
C PHE A 86 9.18 17.04 -4.94
N PHE A 87 9.84 16.31 -4.03
CA PHE A 87 10.40 16.91 -2.81
C PHE A 87 11.65 17.75 -3.11
N VAL A 88 12.50 17.34 -4.03
CA VAL A 88 13.68 18.13 -4.43
C VAL A 88 13.28 19.48 -5.02
N ASP A 89 12.24 19.51 -5.86
CA ASP A 89 11.72 20.74 -6.47
C ASP A 89 11.13 21.71 -5.44
N LYS A 90 10.66 21.18 -4.30
CA LYS A 90 10.19 21.95 -3.14
C LYS A 90 11.33 22.36 -2.19
N GLY A 91 12.59 22.07 -2.54
CA GLY A 91 13.78 22.50 -1.82
C GLY A 91 14.32 21.52 -0.78
N PHE A 92 13.81 20.29 -0.72
CA PHE A 92 14.35 19.28 0.19
C PHE A 92 15.68 18.73 -0.30
N LYS A 93 16.58 18.39 0.64
CA LYS A 93 17.82 17.70 0.30
C LYS A 93 17.50 16.34 -0.34
N LYS A 94 18.23 15.97 -1.40
CA LYS A 94 18.07 14.68 -2.11
C LYS A 94 18.09 13.45 -1.20
N GLY A 95 18.86 13.48 -0.11
CA GLY A 95 18.92 12.38 0.87
C GLY A 95 17.65 12.25 1.73
N ILE A 96 16.97 13.36 2.02
CA ILE A 96 15.69 13.40 2.74
C ILE A 96 14.56 12.99 1.80
N ALA A 97 14.57 13.50 0.57
CA ALA A 97 13.57 13.20 -0.46
C ALA A 97 13.45 11.70 -0.81
N LYS A 98 14.54 10.94 -0.64
CA LYS A 98 14.68 9.53 -1.04
C LYS A 98 14.11 8.48 -0.07
N ARG A 99 13.58 8.89 1.08
CA ARG A 99 13.43 8.04 2.26
C ARG A 99 12.05 7.45 2.44
#